data_AF-A0A944BTR2-F1
#
_entry.id   AF-A0A944BTR2-F1
#
_cell.length_a   1.000
_cell.length_b   1.000
_cell.length_c   1.000
_cell.angle_alpha   90.00
_cell.angle_beta   90.00
_cell.angle_gamma   90.00
#
_symmetry.space_group_name_H-M   'P 1'
#
loop_
_entity.id
_entity.type
_entity.pdbx_description
1 polymer ?
#
loop_
_entity_poly.entity_id
_entity_poly.type
_entity_poly.pdbx_seq_one_letter_code
_entity_poly.pdbx_strand_id
1 'polypeptide(L)'
;TYTMCDDALPIESKRLILQGQDSLDNNHFEDAFSHFKKAAELSPNEPEVHWGLALARHKIRYLKDYRNTKDSKEKFRLQPICYEPMNASFSKDEYFLKALELAKDEKQRESYIERAKEIDYIQKKFLEYSKDERDHFDCFICVKVTELENVDRFTADSHYADNIYTFLQKNGICPFYSEKVAKEYAGADYEALILYALSRASSFLMVISDDRYLETPWVKNEYTRYLSMVKDQKKEEDSIVICYHDHPIQRLSIEDHVRQGIDLKSPSAFFDLLEFVRSHQNTAMQPILLKEYQERKFTPKTFAKKKVNRQSFLSRNTEADISQAADIRVVKQMLSKGQKTPAQMFINNALKKNNQFSHMYYFRYQINGDTDDLLRAFSCSTKEEYQNYFSEKFEEMKTSFDPDFYQAFVSLENAGQEEIDLLNHTFQDNIIRSDDEKLIRLYLSTISNETEYVETLLFLKDRAADKEKKIQCLEKALEYAPEREE
;
A
#
# COMPACT_ATOMS: atom_id res chain seq x y z
N THR A 1 -9.52 32.26 -9.46
CA THR A 1 -10.61 31.46 -8.91
C THR A 1 -11.06 30.51 -9.99
N TYR A 2 -11.39 29.27 -9.62
CA TYR A 2 -12.33 28.45 -10.39
C TYR A 2 -13.57 29.31 -10.59
N THR A 3 -14.00 29.41 -11.84
CA THR A 3 -15.10 30.25 -12.36
C THR A 3 -15.94 30.93 -11.28
N MET A 4 -15.91 32.27 -11.23
CA MET A 4 -16.59 33.04 -10.17
C MET A 4 -18.06 32.59 -10.03
N CYS A 5 -18.44 32.26 -8.80
CA CYS A 5 -19.82 31.91 -8.47
C CYS A 5 -20.78 33.01 -8.90
N ASP A 6 -22.03 32.66 -9.21
CA ASP A 6 -23.02 33.65 -9.62
C ASP A 6 -23.22 34.71 -8.53
N ASP A 7 -23.23 35.98 -8.91
CA ASP A 7 -23.47 37.09 -8.00
C ASP A 7 -24.86 37.01 -7.35
N ALA A 8 -25.80 36.28 -7.95
CA ALA A 8 -27.15 36.05 -7.44
C ALA A 8 -27.25 34.99 -6.31
N LEU A 9 -26.17 34.27 -5.96
CA LEU A 9 -26.26 33.21 -4.95
C LEU A 9 -26.53 33.74 -3.53
N PRO A 10 -27.23 32.96 -2.68
CA PRO A 10 -27.36 33.26 -1.26
C PRO A 10 -26.00 33.50 -0.60
N ILE A 11 -25.92 34.53 0.26
CA ILE A 11 -24.66 34.91 0.96
C ILE A 11 -24.04 33.71 1.68
N GLU A 12 -24.88 32.91 2.34
CA GLU A 12 -24.43 31.74 3.07
C GLU A 12 -23.86 30.65 2.15
N SER A 13 -24.45 30.45 0.97
CA SER A 13 -23.91 29.52 -0.03
C SER A 13 -22.54 29.98 -0.53
N LYS A 14 -22.36 31.28 -0.79
CA LYS A 14 -21.06 31.84 -1.20
C LYS A 14 -20.01 31.63 -0.11
N ARG A 15 -20.38 31.86 1.16
CA ARG A 15 -19.50 31.64 2.31
C ARG A 15 -19.03 30.18 2.40
N LEU A 16 -19.95 29.24 2.27
CA LEU A 16 -19.64 27.80 2.30
C LEU A 16 -18.75 27.37 1.13
N ILE A 17 -18.98 27.90 -0.09
CA ILE A 17 -18.11 27.63 -1.24
C ILE A 17 -16.68 28.13 -0.98
N LEU A 18 -16.53 29.35 -0.43
CA LEU A 18 -15.22 29.89 -0.08
C LEU A 18 -14.52 29.07 1.02
N GLN A 19 -15.27 28.62 2.04
CA GLN A 19 -14.74 27.73 3.07
C GLN A 19 -14.33 26.37 2.50
N GLY A 20 -15.10 25.83 1.56
CA GLY A 20 -14.76 24.59 0.85
C GLY A 20 -13.47 24.75 0.05
N GLN A 21 -13.32 25.86 -0.68
CA GLN A 21 -12.09 26.16 -1.42
C GLN A 21 -10.89 26.34 -0.49
N ASP A 22 -11.03 27.07 0.60
CA ASP A 22 -9.97 27.23 1.61
C ASP A 22 -9.57 25.89 2.23
N SER A 23 -10.55 25.01 2.47
CA SER A 23 -10.29 23.64 2.95
C SER A 23 -9.53 22.81 1.90
N LEU A 24 -9.87 22.92 0.60
CA LEU A 24 -9.08 22.30 -0.48
C LEU A 24 -7.66 22.85 -0.51
N ASP A 25 -7.49 24.16 -0.40
CA ASP A 25 -6.19 24.82 -0.45
C ASP A 25 -5.27 24.38 0.70
N ASN A 26 -5.86 24.04 1.86
CA ASN A 26 -5.19 23.51 3.05
C ASN A 26 -5.18 21.96 3.14
N ASN A 27 -5.64 21.25 2.10
CA ASN A 27 -5.68 19.79 2.02
C ASN A 27 -6.62 19.10 3.04
N HIS A 28 -7.62 19.82 3.57
CA HIS A 28 -8.66 19.27 4.43
C HIS A 28 -9.84 18.80 3.57
N PHE A 29 -9.68 17.68 2.87
CA PHE A 29 -10.63 17.23 1.85
C PHE A 29 -12.01 16.85 2.41
N GLU A 30 -12.07 16.27 3.61
CA GLU A 30 -13.31 15.92 4.30
C GLU A 30 -14.09 17.18 4.71
N ASP A 31 -13.38 18.20 5.21
CA ASP A 31 -13.98 19.50 5.54
C ASP A 31 -14.44 20.22 4.27
N ALA A 32 -13.64 20.18 3.21
CA ALA A 32 -14.01 20.72 1.90
C ALA A 32 -15.31 20.07 1.40
N PHE A 33 -15.38 18.75 1.43
CA PHE A 33 -16.57 17.99 1.04
C PHE A 33 -17.80 18.39 1.87
N SER A 34 -17.63 18.51 3.19
CA SER A 34 -18.69 18.93 4.12
C SER A 34 -19.21 20.34 3.81
N HIS A 35 -18.31 21.30 3.55
CA HIS A 35 -18.67 22.67 3.17
C HIS A 35 -19.40 22.71 1.83
N PHE A 36 -18.88 22.05 0.79
CA PHE A 36 -19.54 22.01 -0.51
C PHE A 36 -20.89 21.28 -0.45
N LYS A 37 -21.02 20.22 0.35
CA LYS A 37 -22.29 19.51 0.51
C LYS A 37 -23.37 20.41 1.10
N LYS A 38 -23.04 21.19 2.13
CA LYS A 38 -23.95 22.20 2.70
C LYS A 38 -24.27 23.31 1.69
N ALA A 39 -23.29 23.72 0.88
CA ALA A 39 -23.54 24.67 -0.20
C ALA A 39 -24.51 24.11 -1.25
N ALA A 40 -24.45 22.80 -1.54
CA ALA A 40 -25.31 22.13 -2.51
C ALA A 40 -26.76 22.04 -2.02
N GLU A 41 -26.98 21.95 -0.71
CA GLU A 41 -28.31 22.01 -0.10
C GLU A 41 -28.97 23.39 -0.28
N LEU A 42 -28.17 24.46 -0.22
CA LEU A 42 -28.65 25.84 -0.38
C LEU A 42 -28.78 26.25 -1.86
N SER A 43 -27.86 25.79 -2.70
CA SER A 43 -27.74 26.16 -4.10
C SER A 43 -27.51 24.93 -4.98
N PRO A 44 -28.50 24.04 -5.12
CA PRO A 44 -28.33 22.75 -5.81
C PRO A 44 -28.04 22.89 -7.31
N ASN A 45 -28.32 24.04 -7.90
CA ASN A 45 -28.09 24.31 -9.32
C ASN A 45 -26.76 25.05 -9.58
N GLU A 46 -25.94 25.32 -8.56
CA GLU A 46 -24.64 25.98 -8.78
C GLU A 46 -23.58 24.95 -9.20
N PRO A 47 -23.04 25.01 -10.43
CA PRO A 47 -22.10 24.00 -10.92
C PRO A 47 -20.78 23.96 -10.14
N GLU A 48 -20.30 25.10 -9.63
CA GLU A 48 -19.04 25.18 -8.85
C GLU A 48 -19.11 24.38 -7.56
N VAL A 49 -20.30 24.23 -6.97
CA VAL A 49 -20.47 23.43 -5.76
C VAL A 49 -20.25 21.94 -6.07
N HIS A 50 -20.82 21.45 -7.17
CA HIS A 50 -20.67 20.06 -7.58
C HIS A 50 -19.25 19.78 -8.09
N TRP A 51 -18.63 20.75 -8.77
CA TRP A 51 -17.21 20.67 -9.12
C TRP A 51 -16.34 20.56 -7.86
N GLY A 52 -16.57 21.39 -6.85
CA GLY A 52 -15.89 21.32 -5.56
C GLY A 52 -16.09 19.99 -4.82
N LEU A 53 -17.30 19.42 -4.86
CA LEU A 53 -17.59 18.08 -4.32
C LEU A 53 -16.78 16.99 -5.02
N ALA A 54 -16.70 17.02 -6.35
CA ALA A 54 -15.91 16.06 -7.12
C ALA A 54 -14.42 16.18 -6.76
N LEU A 55 -13.87 17.41 -6.72
CA LEU A 55 -12.48 17.64 -6.33
C LEU A 55 -12.18 17.15 -4.91
N ALA A 56 -13.03 17.48 -3.94
CA ALA A 56 -12.86 17.06 -2.55
C ALA A 56 -12.91 15.53 -2.41
N ARG A 57 -13.88 14.88 -3.07
CA ARG A 57 -14.00 13.42 -3.07
C ARG A 57 -12.77 12.75 -3.67
N HIS A 58 -12.21 13.31 -4.74
CA HIS A 58 -11.02 12.76 -5.42
C HIS A 58 -9.70 13.26 -4.84
N LYS A 59 -9.73 14.03 -3.73
CA LYS A 59 -8.57 14.65 -3.08
C LYS A 59 -7.69 15.46 -4.04
N ILE A 60 -8.33 16.30 -4.85
CA ILE A 60 -7.67 17.13 -5.86
C ILE A 60 -7.66 18.57 -5.40
N ARG A 61 -6.48 19.18 -5.44
CA ARG A 61 -6.27 20.61 -5.27
C ARG A 61 -5.66 21.17 -6.54
N TYR A 62 -5.84 22.45 -6.79
CA TYR A 62 -5.11 23.11 -7.85
C TYR A 62 -4.12 24.14 -7.32
N LEU A 63 -2.92 24.12 -7.89
CA LEU A 63 -1.88 25.10 -7.64
C LEU A 63 -1.69 26.02 -8.83
N LYS A 64 -1.31 27.27 -8.54
CA LYS A 64 -0.92 28.22 -9.57
C LYS A 64 0.53 27.98 -9.95
N ASP A 65 0.73 27.48 -11.16
CA ASP A 65 2.05 27.32 -11.75
C ASP A 65 2.40 28.53 -12.61
N TYR A 66 3.43 29.26 -12.17
CA TYR A 66 3.95 30.46 -12.82
C TYR A 66 5.15 30.16 -13.75
N ARG A 67 5.67 28.92 -13.78
CA ARG A 67 6.84 28.57 -14.61
C ARG A 67 6.48 28.46 -16.09
N ASN A 68 5.25 28.03 -16.40
CA ASN A 68 4.77 27.76 -17.75
C ASN A 68 4.19 28.98 -18.50
N THR A 69 4.46 30.21 -18.03
CA THR A 69 3.78 31.43 -18.55
C THR A 69 4.67 32.40 -19.30
N LYS A 70 5.92 32.04 -19.62
CA LYS A 70 6.82 32.94 -20.37
C LYS A 70 6.27 33.31 -21.76
N ASP A 71 5.47 32.43 -22.37
CA ASP A 71 4.90 32.60 -23.71
C ASP A 71 3.36 32.66 -23.77
N SER A 72 2.67 32.64 -22.62
CA SER A 72 1.19 32.64 -22.57
C SER A 72 0.64 34.02 -22.17
N LYS A 73 -0.56 34.35 -22.66
CA LYS A 73 -1.32 35.55 -22.22
C LYS A 73 -1.81 35.44 -20.77
N GLU A 74 -1.75 34.24 -20.18
CA GLU A 74 -2.24 33.94 -18.84
C GLU A 74 -1.12 34.07 -17.81
N LYS A 75 -1.41 34.68 -16.66
CA LYS A 75 -0.40 34.93 -15.62
C LYS A 75 0.08 33.68 -14.88
N PHE A 76 -0.70 32.59 -14.92
CA PHE A 76 -0.38 31.30 -14.31
C PHE A 76 -1.24 30.22 -14.96
N ARG A 77 -0.74 28.98 -14.97
CA ARG A 77 -1.52 27.77 -15.25
C ARG A 77 -2.10 27.23 -13.93
N LEU A 78 -3.31 26.69 -13.98
CA LEU A 78 -3.86 25.93 -12.85
C LEU A 78 -3.48 24.46 -13.00
N GLN A 79 -2.50 24.01 -12.21
CA GLN A 79 -2.02 22.63 -12.19
C GLN A 79 -2.87 21.80 -11.23
N PRO A 80 -3.59 20.76 -11.69
CA PRO A 80 -4.20 19.80 -10.78
C PRO A 80 -3.10 19.03 -10.05
N ILE A 81 -3.28 18.91 -8.75
CA ILE A 81 -2.46 18.11 -7.84
C ILE A 81 -3.36 17.01 -7.28
N CYS A 82 -3.03 15.76 -7.58
CA CYS A 82 -3.75 14.60 -7.09
C CYS A 82 -3.07 14.12 -5.80
N TYR A 83 -3.72 14.13 -4.65
CA TYR A 83 -3.05 13.76 -3.40
C TYR A 83 -2.73 12.27 -3.31
N GLU A 84 -3.59 11.43 -3.88
CA GLU A 84 -3.44 9.98 -3.90
C GLU A 84 -3.90 9.42 -5.25
N PRO A 85 -3.40 8.24 -5.66
CA PRO A 85 -3.94 7.58 -6.82
C PRO A 85 -5.38 7.11 -6.53
N MET A 86 -6.28 7.32 -7.48
CA MET A 86 -7.64 6.79 -7.42
C MET A 86 -7.89 5.85 -8.59
N ASN A 87 -8.56 4.73 -8.30
CA ASN A 87 -8.98 3.77 -9.32
C ASN A 87 -10.24 4.23 -10.08
N ALA A 88 -11.00 5.16 -9.48
CA ALA A 88 -12.21 5.70 -10.09
C ALA A 88 -11.88 6.89 -10.98
N SER A 89 -12.33 6.84 -12.24
CA SER A 89 -12.21 7.95 -13.17
C SER A 89 -13.01 9.16 -12.69
N PHE A 90 -12.34 10.31 -12.66
CA PHE A 90 -12.92 11.59 -12.28
C PHE A 90 -14.04 12.00 -13.25
N SER A 91 -13.87 11.77 -14.56
CA SER A 91 -14.91 12.12 -15.55
C SER A 91 -16.20 11.30 -15.44
N LYS A 92 -16.20 10.24 -14.63
CA LYS A 92 -17.38 9.42 -14.34
C LYS A 92 -18.01 9.70 -12.98
N ASP A 93 -17.44 10.61 -12.19
CA ASP A 93 -17.96 10.95 -10.87
C ASP A 93 -19.34 11.63 -10.97
N GLU A 94 -20.26 11.26 -10.08
CA GLU A 94 -21.63 11.78 -10.08
C GLU A 94 -21.69 13.30 -9.90
N TYR A 95 -20.80 13.88 -9.07
CA TYR A 95 -20.76 15.32 -8.85
C TYR A 95 -20.11 16.03 -10.03
N PHE A 96 -19.09 15.44 -10.67
CA PHE A 96 -18.56 15.97 -11.91
C PHE A 96 -19.64 16.01 -13.02
N LEU A 97 -20.36 14.90 -13.22
CA LEU A 97 -21.43 14.83 -14.20
C LEU A 97 -22.53 15.85 -13.90
N LYS A 98 -22.84 16.06 -12.61
CA LYS A 98 -23.80 17.09 -12.20
C LYS A 98 -23.30 18.51 -12.45
N ALA A 99 -22.02 18.80 -12.19
CA ALA A 99 -21.41 20.08 -12.53
C ALA A 99 -21.46 20.36 -14.04
N LEU A 100 -21.28 19.31 -14.85
CA LEU A 100 -21.34 19.40 -16.31
C LEU A 100 -22.78 19.66 -16.82
N GLU A 101 -23.78 19.02 -16.21
CA GLU A 101 -25.20 19.25 -16.52
C GLU A 101 -25.64 20.68 -16.19
N LEU A 102 -25.11 21.24 -15.09
CA LEU A 102 -25.46 22.56 -14.57
C LEU A 102 -24.56 23.70 -15.08
N ALA A 103 -23.65 23.43 -16.00
CA ALA A 103 -22.75 24.44 -16.55
C ALA A 103 -23.54 25.62 -17.16
N LYS A 104 -23.11 26.85 -16.85
CA LYS A 104 -23.83 28.09 -17.22
C LYS A 104 -23.77 28.37 -18.72
N ASP A 105 -22.65 28.01 -19.35
CA ASP A 105 -22.42 28.15 -20.78
C ASP A 105 -21.48 27.05 -21.30
N GLU A 106 -21.37 26.96 -22.62
CA GLU A 106 -20.52 25.95 -23.27
C GLU A 106 -19.04 26.11 -22.90
N LYS A 107 -18.57 27.34 -22.59
CA LYS A 107 -17.17 27.57 -22.21
C LYS A 107 -16.84 26.96 -20.86
N GLN A 108 -17.73 27.13 -19.88
CA GLN A 108 -17.58 26.50 -18.56
C GLN A 108 -17.65 24.98 -18.69
N ARG A 109 -18.59 24.48 -19.50
CA ARG A 109 -18.74 23.05 -19.79
C ARG A 109 -17.48 22.45 -20.40
N GLU A 110 -16.93 23.08 -21.44
CA GLU A 110 -15.67 22.68 -22.07
C GLU A 110 -14.50 22.71 -21.07
N SER A 111 -14.42 23.74 -20.24
CA SER A 111 -13.38 23.86 -19.21
C SER A 111 -13.42 22.73 -18.18
N TYR A 112 -14.61 22.32 -17.73
CA TYR A 112 -14.75 21.15 -16.85
C TYR A 112 -14.33 19.85 -17.54
N ILE A 113 -14.72 19.65 -18.80
CA ILE A 113 -14.34 18.45 -19.57
C ILE A 113 -12.82 18.38 -19.74
N GLU A 114 -12.17 19.48 -20.10
CA GLU A 114 -10.72 19.53 -20.28
C GLU A 114 -9.98 19.22 -18.98
N ARG A 115 -10.41 19.82 -17.87
CA ARG A 115 -9.85 19.59 -16.54
C ARG A 115 -10.05 18.16 -16.05
N ALA A 116 -11.24 17.59 -16.25
CA ALA A 116 -11.51 16.20 -15.90
C ALA A 116 -10.65 15.23 -16.70
N LYS A 117 -10.47 15.47 -18.01
CA LYS A 117 -9.56 14.70 -18.86
C LYS A 117 -8.11 14.78 -18.38
N GLU A 118 -7.67 15.94 -17.95
CA GLU A 118 -6.32 16.12 -17.39
C GLU A 118 -6.13 15.28 -16.11
N ILE A 119 -7.11 15.32 -15.20
CA ILE A 119 -7.09 14.53 -13.97
C ILE A 119 -7.07 13.02 -14.27
N ASP A 120 -7.97 12.55 -15.15
CA ASP A 120 -8.02 11.15 -15.57
C ASP A 120 -6.70 10.72 -16.24
N TYR A 121 -6.07 11.61 -17.01
CA TYR A 121 -4.78 11.35 -17.64
C TYR A 121 -3.67 11.17 -16.59
N ILE A 122 -3.63 12.02 -15.56
CA ILE A 122 -2.66 11.89 -14.46
C ILE A 122 -2.81 10.54 -13.77
N GLN A 123 -4.04 10.15 -13.43
CA GLN A 123 -4.33 8.86 -12.79
C GLN A 123 -3.93 7.68 -13.70
N LYS A 124 -4.26 7.76 -14.99
CA LYS A 124 -3.86 6.74 -15.97
C LYS A 124 -2.34 6.62 -16.07
N LYS A 125 -1.62 7.73 -16.15
CA LYS A 125 -0.15 7.74 -16.25
C LYS A 125 0.51 7.18 -15.00
N PHE A 126 -0.01 7.50 -13.82
CA PHE A 126 0.42 6.87 -12.57
C PHE A 126 0.31 5.34 -12.61
N LEU A 127 -0.81 4.82 -13.13
CA LEU A 127 -1.02 3.37 -13.28
C LEU A 127 -0.09 2.77 -14.34
N GLU A 128 0.24 3.50 -15.41
CA GLU A 128 1.23 3.07 -16.40
C GLU A 128 2.62 2.93 -15.78
N TYR A 129 3.08 3.90 -14.98
CA TYR A 129 4.35 3.79 -14.25
C TYR A 129 4.37 2.63 -13.27
N SER A 130 3.24 2.33 -12.64
CA SER A 130 3.12 1.25 -11.66
C SER A 130 3.24 -0.17 -12.26
N LYS A 131 3.24 -0.33 -13.58
CA LYS A 131 3.35 -1.64 -14.25
C LYS A 131 4.79 -2.07 -14.53
N ASP A 132 5.77 -1.16 -14.49
CA ASP A 132 7.19 -1.51 -14.67
C ASP A 132 7.86 -1.61 -13.30
N GLU A 133 8.10 -2.84 -12.82
CA GLU A 133 8.75 -3.10 -11.53
C GLU A 133 10.17 -2.53 -11.43
N ARG A 134 10.78 -2.12 -12.55
CA ARG A 134 12.14 -1.60 -12.61
C ARG A 134 12.25 -0.12 -12.22
N ASP A 135 11.13 0.60 -12.15
CA ASP A 135 11.10 2.03 -11.84
C ASP A 135 10.68 2.28 -10.38
N HIS A 136 11.37 1.67 -9.41
CA HIS A 136 11.17 2.02 -8.00
C HIS A 136 12.08 3.18 -7.59
N PHE A 137 11.54 4.11 -6.81
CA PHE A 137 12.31 5.15 -6.14
C PHE A 137 12.50 4.75 -4.69
N ASP A 138 13.74 4.74 -4.21
CA ASP A 138 14.06 4.42 -2.82
C ASP A 138 13.76 5.58 -1.89
N CYS A 139 13.96 6.80 -2.39
CA CYS A 139 13.76 8.01 -1.62
C CYS A 139 13.37 9.20 -2.50
N PHE A 140 12.69 10.18 -1.91
CA PHE A 140 12.30 11.42 -2.56
C PHE A 140 13.10 12.59 -2.00
N ILE A 141 13.79 13.35 -2.85
CA ILE A 141 14.54 14.55 -2.46
C ILE A 141 13.69 15.79 -2.73
N CYS A 142 13.25 16.43 -1.66
CA CYS A 142 12.48 17.68 -1.71
C CYS A 142 13.39 18.86 -1.35
N VAL A 143 13.43 19.88 -2.22
CA VAL A 143 14.30 21.05 -2.04
C VAL A 143 13.73 22.26 -2.77
N LYS A 144 13.91 23.45 -2.20
CA LYS A 144 13.69 24.69 -2.95
C LYS A 144 14.90 24.97 -3.84
N VAL A 145 14.71 24.86 -5.16
CA VAL A 145 15.79 24.96 -6.13
C VAL A 145 16.33 26.38 -6.30
N THR A 146 15.45 27.38 -6.35
CA THR A 146 15.81 28.79 -6.62
C THR A 146 15.51 29.72 -5.45
N GLU A 147 16.24 30.82 -5.29
CA GLU A 147 16.03 31.78 -4.20
C GLU A 147 14.63 32.44 -4.29
N LEU A 148 14.10 32.90 -3.15
CA LEU A 148 12.82 33.61 -3.10
C LEU A 148 12.89 34.99 -3.77
N GLU A 149 14.03 35.65 -3.61
CA GLU A 149 14.26 37.02 -4.08
C GLU A 149 14.70 37.06 -5.55
N ASN A 150 15.32 35.98 -6.05
CA ASN A 150 15.81 35.87 -7.42
C ASN A 150 15.60 34.45 -7.97
N VAL A 151 14.63 34.31 -8.86
CA VAL A 151 14.26 33.03 -9.47
C VAL A 151 15.32 32.44 -10.39
N ASP A 152 16.30 33.24 -10.85
CA ASP A 152 17.40 32.78 -11.70
C ASP A 152 18.64 32.32 -10.91
N ARG A 153 18.62 32.46 -9.58
CA ARG A 153 19.71 32.04 -8.69
C ARG A 153 19.34 30.77 -7.93
N PHE A 154 20.23 29.79 -7.99
CA PHE A 154 20.11 28.53 -7.25
C PHE A 154 20.38 28.74 -5.75
N THR A 155 19.65 28.01 -4.90
CA THR A 155 19.89 27.99 -3.45
C THR A 155 21.09 27.12 -3.11
N ALA A 156 21.73 27.35 -1.96
CA ALA A 156 22.75 26.45 -1.44
C ALA A 156 22.19 25.03 -1.21
N ASP A 157 20.96 24.93 -0.70
CA ASP A 157 20.23 23.67 -0.53
C ASP A 157 20.14 22.86 -1.83
N SER A 158 19.91 23.51 -2.97
CA SER A 158 19.84 22.82 -4.27
C SER A 158 21.18 22.18 -4.68
N HIS A 159 22.31 22.83 -4.35
CA HIS A 159 23.64 22.27 -4.58
C HIS A 159 23.91 21.07 -3.67
N TYR A 160 23.44 21.10 -2.42
CA TYR A 160 23.50 19.94 -1.54
C TYR A 160 22.62 18.80 -2.05
N ALA A 161 21.40 19.08 -2.50
CA ALA A 161 20.51 18.09 -3.09
C ALA A 161 21.14 17.41 -4.33
N ASP A 162 21.82 18.18 -5.19
CA ASP A 162 22.60 17.65 -6.33
C ASP A 162 23.69 16.65 -5.87
N ASN A 163 24.42 17.00 -4.82
CA ASN A 163 25.47 16.16 -4.25
C ASN A 163 24.90 14.89 -3.62
N ILE A 164 23.82 15.01 -2.84
CA ILE A 164 23.11 13.89 -2.20
C ILE A 164 22.60 12.93 -3.26
N TYR A 165 21.90 13.42 -4.28
CA TYR A 165 21.40 12.62 -5.41
C TYR A 165 22.54 11.82 -6.06
N THR A 166 23.63 12.50 -6.42
CA THR A 166 24.79 11.86 -7.08
C THR A 166 25.45 10.82 -6.18
N PHE A 167 25.57 11.10 -4.88
CA PHE A 167 26.17 10.19 -3.92
C PHE A 167 25.31 8.94 -3.71
N LEU A 168 24.00 9.09 -3.54
CA LEU A 168 23.06 7.98 -3.36
C LEU A 168 23.07 7.05 -4.60
N GLN A 169 23.02 7.63 -5.80
CA GLN A 169 23.12 6.86 -7.05
C GLN A 169 24.39 6.03 -7.14
N LYS A 170 25.55 6.61 -6.80
CA LYS A 170 26.84 5.89 -6.78
C LYS A 170 26.86 4.73 -5.78
N ASN A 171 25.99 4.73 -4.78
CA ASN A 171 25.87 3.71 -3.75
C ASN A 171 24.70 2.73 -3.99
N GLY A 172 24.15 2.71 -5.21
CA GLY A 172 23.11 1.76 -5.62
C GLY A 172 21.71 2.11 -5.17
N ILE A 173 21.47 3.34 -4.71
CA ILE A 173 20.14 3.86 -4.38
C ILE A 173 19.56 4.56 -5.61
N CYS A 174 18.26 4.43 -5.83
CA CYS A 174 17.48 5.12 -6.85
C CYS A 174 16.71 6.31 -6.24
N PRO A 175 17.34 7.49 -6.03
CA PRO A 175 16.65 8.68 -5.55
C PRO A 175 15.81 9.33 -6.65
N PHE A 176 14.62 9.81 -6.28
CA PHE A 176 13.89 10.79 -7.09
C PHE A 176 14.35 12.21 -6.73
N TYR A 177 14.73 12.99 -7.74
CA TYR A 177 14.94 14.43 -7.62
C TYR A 177 14.42 15.13 -8.88
N SER A 178 13.43 16.00 -8.71
CA SER A 178 12.70 16.66 -9.80
C SER A 178 13.63 17.31 -10.85
N GLU A 179 14.69 18.01 -10.42
CA GLU A 179 15.63 18.67 -11.33
C GLU A 179 16.52 17.70 -12.13
N LYS A 180 16.55 16.40 -11.80
CA LYS A 180 17.31 15.38 -12.54
C LYS A 180 16.40 14.45 -13.33
N VAL A 181 15.33 13.99 -12.70
CA VAL A 181 14.45 12.95 -13.24
C VAL A 181 13.33 13.56 -14.09
N ALA A 182 12.79 14.72 -13.70
CA ALA A 182 11.59 15.29 -14.28
C ALA A 182 11.85 16.44 -15.27
N LYS A 183 13.09 16.62 -15.77
CA LYS A 183 13.48 17.75 -16.63
C LYS A 183 12.64 17.90 -17.90
N GLU A 184 12.22 16.78 -18.48
CA GLU A 184 11.45 16.75 -19.74
C GLU A 184 9.94 16.70 -19.51
N TYR A 185 9.50 16.68 -18.24
CA TYR A 185 8.10 16.53 -17.86
C TYR A 185 7.50 17.91 -17.55
N ALA A 186 6.28 18.15 -18.03
CA ALA A 186 5.53 19.37 -17.75
C ALA A 186 4.04 19.07 -17.54
N GLY A 187 3.33 19.98 -16.89
CA GLY A 187 1.88 19.90 -16.74
C GLY A 187 1.43 18.58 -16.07
N ALA A 188 0.52 17.88 -16.73
CA ALA A 188 -0.04 16.62 -16.25
C ALA A 188 0.98 15.48 -16.16
N ASP A 189 1.93 15.41 -17.11
CA ASP A 189 2.99 14.38 -17.07
C ASP A 189 3.92 14.59 -15.87
N TYR A 190 4.22 15.86 -15.55
CA TYR A 190 5.00 16.20 -14.36
C TYR A 190 4.29 15.78 -13.07
N GLU A 191 3.00 16.12 -12.92
CA GLU A 191 2.25 15.71 -11.72
C GLU A 191 2.12 14.19 -11.59
N ALA A 192 1.88 13.48 -12.70
CA ALA A 192 1.80 12.02 -12.67
C ALA A 192 3.10 11.38 -12.18
N LEU A 193 4.25 11.90 -12.61
CA LEU A 193 5.56 11.45 -12.16
C LEU A 193 5.81 11.79 -10.68
N ILE A 194 5.44 12.99 -10.22
CA ILE A 194 5.58 13.38 -8.80
C ILE A 194 4.69 12.51 -7.90
N LEU A 195 3.43 12.31 -8.28
CA LEU A 195 2.52 11.41 -7.57
C LEU A 195 3.09 9.99 -7.48
N TYR A 196 3.63 9.48 -8.60
CA TYR A 196 4.27 8.18 -8.64
C TYR A 196 5.50 8.11 -7.73
N ALA A 197 6.40 9.09 -7.82
CA ALA A 197 7.61 9.15 -7.02
C ALA A 197 7.32 9.22 -5.52
N LEU A 198 6.37 10.06 -5.08
CA LEU A 198 5.95 10.12 -3.68
C LEU A 198 5.34 8.80 -3.21
N SER A 199 4.51 8.18 -4.04
CA SER A 199 3.89 6.89 -3.72
C SER A 199 4.93 5.79 -3.60
N ARG A 200 5.99 5.77 -4.42
CA ARG A 200 7.00 4.70 -4.40
C ARG A 200 8.14 4.92 -3.42
N ALA A 201 8.54 6.18 -3.19
CA ALA A 201 9.65 6.51 -2.29
C ALA A 201 9.44 5.97 -0.88
N SER A 202 10.41 5.17 -0.41
CA SER A 202 10.37 4.57 0.93
C SER A 202 10.75 5.56 2.03
N SER A 203 11.52 6.58 1.68
CA SER A 203 11.91 7.66 2.59
C SER A 203 11.86 9.02 1.90
N PHE A 204 11.80 10.10 2.69
CA PHE A 204 11.70 11.48 2.22
C PHE A 204 12.81 12.34 2.82
N LEU A 205 13.65 12.90 1.96
CA LEU A 205 14.79 13.73 2.32
C LEU A 205 14.42 15.19 2.04
N MET A 206 14.18 15.95 3.10
CA MET A 206 13.89 17.37 3.00
C MET A 206 15.19 18.17 3.14
N VAL A 207 15.73 18.68 2.03
CA VAL A 207 16.96 19.51 2.05
C VAL A 207 16.56 20.97 2.20
N ILE A 208 16.76 21.51 3.40
CA ILE A 208 16.27 22.83 3.77
C ILE A 208 17.10 23.48 4.87
N SER A 209 17.56 24.70 4.60
CA SER A 209 18.33 25.51 5.57
C SER A 209 17.71 26.87 5.85
N ASP A 210 16.58 27.18 5.22
CA ASP A 210 15.77 28.39 5.42
C ASP A 210 14.29 28.01 5.64
N ASP A 211 13.74 28.35 6.81
CA ASP A 211 12.37 27.97 7.20
C ASP A 211 11.31 28.57 6.27
N ARG A 212 11.62 29.69 5.60
CA ARG A 212 10.74 30.32 4.61
C ARG A 212 10.48 29.41 3.41
N TYR A 213 11.36 28.45 3.12
CA TYR A 213 11.19 27.54 1.99
C TYR A 213 10.05 26.53 2.21
N LEU A 214 9.70 26.22 3.47
CA LEU A 214 8.57 25.35 3.82
C LEU A 214 7.24 25.89 3.29
N GLU A 215 7.07 27.21 3.30
CA GLU A 215 5.84 27.85 2.85
C GLU A 215 5.78 28.06 1.33
N THR A 216 6.81 27.64 0.59
CA THR A 216 6.78 27.74 -0.87
C THR A 216 5.85 26.69 -1.47
N PRO A 217 5.05 27.03 -2.52
CA PRO A 217 3.96 26.17 -2.97
C PRO A 217 4.37 24.73 -3.30
N TRP A 218 5.51 24.55 -3.98
CA TRP A 218 5.98 23.23 -4.41
C TRP A 218 6.56 22.40 -3.26
N VAL A 219 7.42 23.00 -2.42
CA VAL A 219 7.97 22.32 -1.23
C VAL A 219 6.84 21.92 -0.30
N LYS A 220 5.93 22.86 0.01
CA LYS A 220 4.75 22.61 0.83
C LYS A 220 3.95 21.44 0.30
N ASN A 221 3.66 21.44 -0.98
CA ASN A 221 2.91 20.39 -1.64
C ASN A 221 3.54 19.00 -1.48
N GLU A 222 4.84 18.88 -1.75
CA GLU A 222 5.54 17.59 -1.70
C GLU A 222 5.58 17.03 -0.27
N TYR A 223 6.00 17.83 0.72
CA TYR A 223 6.14 17.30 2.08
C TYR A 223 4.78 17.07 2.76
N THR A 224 3.76 17.91 2.53
CA THR A 224 2.45 17.67 3.14
C THR A 224 1.78 16.42 2.58
N ARG A 225 2.01 16.10 1.31
CA ARG A 225 1.54 14.85 0.70
C ARG A 225 2.23 13.64 1.30
N TYR A 226 3.56 13.66 1.41
CA TYR A 226 4.28 12.55 2.02
C TYR A 226 3.89 12.36 3.49
N LEU A 227 3.79 13.46 4.26
CA LEU A 227 3.33 13.42 5.65
C LEU A 227 1.90 12.88 5.77
N SER A 228 1.00 13.22 4.83
CA SER A 228 -0.35 12.63 4.79
C SER A 228 -0.27 11.12 4.63
N MET A 229 0.66 10.60 3.82
CA MET A 229 0.86 9.16 3.65
C MET A 229 1.40 8.51 4.94
N VAL A 230 2.30 9.18 5.67
CA VAL A 230 2.77 8.74 7.00
C VAL A 230 1.61 8.66 8.00
N LYS A 231 0.81 9.73 8.12
CA LYS A 231 -0.38 9.77 8.99
C LYS A 231 -1.41 8.71 8.65
N ASP A 232 -1.54 8.42 7.35
CA ASP A 232 -2.39 7.38 6.80
C ASP A 232 -1.83 5.96 7.01
N GLN A 233 -0.67 5.81 7.66
CA GLN A 233 0.07 4.55 7.82
C GLN A 233 0.41 3.89 6.47
N LYS A 234 0.51 4.67 5.40
CA LYS A 234 0.99 4.22 4.07
C LYS A 234 2.53 4.26 3.98
N LYS A 235 3.19 4.94 4.91
CA LYS A 235 4.65 5.10 5.04
C LYS A 235 5.06 4.91 6.51
N GLU A 236 6.32 4.57 6.76
CA GLU A 236 6.86 4.45 8.13
C GLU A 236 6.86 5.81 8.84
N GLU A 237 6.64 5.80 10.16
CA GLU A 237 6.52 7.02 10.96
C GLU A 237 7.81 7.85 10.98
N ASP A 238 8.99 7.24 10.88
CA ASP A 238 10.30 7.91 10.91
C ASP A 238 10.97 8.01 9.52
N SER A 239 10.21 7.79 8.45
CA SER A 239 10.68 7.82 7.06
C SER A 239 11.02 9.21 6.52
N ILE A 240 10.89 10.28 7.31
CA ILE A 240 11.23 11.65 6.93
C ILE A 240 12.49 12.11 7.68
N VAL A 241 13.47 12.61 6.92
CA VAL A 241 14.68 13.25 7.46
C VAL A 241 14.85 14.67 6.93
N ILE A 242 15.15 15.60 7.84
CA ILE A 242 15.54 16.97 7.48
C ILE A 242 17.06 17.01 7.31
N CYS A 243 17.51 17.49 6.17
CA CYS A 243 18.91 17.75 5.87
C CYS A 243 19.12 19.26 5.81
N TYR A 244 20.00 19.81 6.63
CA TYR A 244 20.23 21.25 6.69
C TYR A 244 21.72 21.56 6.66
N HIS A 245 22.09 22.76 6.25
CA HIS A 245 23.41 23.31 6.49
C HIS A 245 23.30 24.47 7.49
N ASP A 246 24.27 24.59 8.40
CA ASP A 246 24.36 25.63 9.44
C ASP A 246 23.37 25.54 10.59
N HIS A 247 22.06 25.65 10.33
CA HIS A 247 21.06 25.81 11.39
C HIS A 247 19.93 24.79 11.25
N PRO A 248 19.63 24.01 12.30
CA PRO A 248 18.50 23.10 12.28
C PRO A 248 17.19 23.87 12.16
N ILE A 249 16.29 23.40 11.30
CA ILE A 249 14.94 23.96 11.16
C ILE A 249 14.10 23.52 12.36
N GLN A 250 13.91 24.43 13.31
CA GLN A 250 13.08 24.20 14.52
C GLN A 250 11.57 24.27 14.25
N ARG A 251 11.18 24.76 13.06
CA ARG A 251 9.82 25.24 12.76
C ARG A 251 8.94 24.25 12.01
N LEU A 252 9.35 23.00 11.88
CA LEU A 252 8.40 21.98 11.46
C LEU A 252 7.53 21.64 12.67
N SER A 253 6.32 22.18 12.69
CA SER A 253 5.20 21.68 13.50
C SER A 253 4.77 20.27 13.04
N ILE A 254 5.70 19.48 12.49
CA ILE A 254 5.52 18.08 12.14
C ILE A 254 5.84 17.34 13.43
N GLU A 255 4.82 17.26 14.29
CA GLU A 255 4.80 16.45 15.52
C GLU A 255 5.22 15.01 15.21
N ASP A 256 5.98 14.42 16.15
CA ASP A 256 6.39 13.02 16.39
C ASP A 256 6.98 12.17 15.25
N HIS A 257 6.79 12.52 13.97
CA HIS A 257 7.07 11.69 12.78
C HIS A 257 8.27 12.17 11.96
N VAL A 258 9.09 13.08 12.50
CA VAL A 258 10.31 13.56 11.82
C VAL A 258 11.51 13.28 12.70
N ARG A 259 12.44 12.49 12.16
CA ARG A 259 13.68 12.16 12.86
C ARG A 259 14.55 13.40 13.05
N GLN A 260 15.41 13.34 14.07
CA GLN A 260 16.51 14.29 14.28
C GLN A 260 17.26 14.55 12.97
N GLY A 261 17.34 15.82 12.56
CA GLY A 261 17.89 16.21 11.26
C GLY A 261 19.41 16.02 11.13
N ILE A 262 19.87 15.85 9.90
CA ILE A 262 21.28 15.65 9.53
C ILE A 262 21.90 16.99 9.12
N ASP A 263 22.95 17.41 9.84
CA ASP A 263 23.79 18.55 9.44
C ASP A 263 24.72 18.14 8.30
N LEU A 264 24.50 18.72 7.13
CA LEU A 264 25.26 18.48 5.90
C LEU A 264 26.71 18.95 5.95
N LYS A 265 27.11 19.69 6.99
CA LYS A 265 28.52 20.00 7.28
C LYS A 265 29.24 18.89 8.05
N SER A 266 28.50 17.96 8.65
CA SER A 266 29.10 16.84 9.35
C SER A 266 29.88 15.95 8.37
N PRO A 267 31.12 15.53 8.71
CA PRO A 267 31.87 14.58 7.89
C PRO A 267 31.15 13.25 7.63
N SER A 268 30.23 12.85 8.53
CA SER A 268 29.43 11.62 8.40
C SER A 268 28.13 11.80 7.61
N ALA A 269 27.73 13.03 7.27
CA ALA A 269 26.37 13.34 6.81
C ALA A 269 25.88 12.46 5.65
N PHE A 270 26.73 12.25 4.64
CA PHE A 270 26.39 11.42 3.49
C PHE A 270 26.27 9.92 3.84
N PHE A 271 27.09 9.44 4.78
CA PHE A 271 26.99 8.07 5.27
C PHE A 271 25.71 7.88 6.09
N ASP A 272 25.40 8.83 6.99
CA ASP A 272 24.19 8.83 7.81
C ASP A 272 22.93 8.85 6.93
N LEU A 273 22.95 9.62 5.84
CA LEU A 273 21.88 9.64 4.83
C LEU A 273 21.72 8.30 4.11
N LEU A 274 22.83 7.66 3.75
CA LEU A 274 22.79 6.36 3.07
C LEU A 274 22.24 5.27 4.00
N GLU A 275 22.67 5.26 5.27
CA GLU A 275 22.15 4.34 6.28
C GLU A 275 20.65 4.58 6.52
N PHE A 276 20.24 5.85 6.63
CA PHE A 276 18.84 6.23 6.74
C PHE A 276 18.01 5.70 5.57
N VAL A 277 18.41 5.95 4.32
CA VAL A 277 17.62 5.45 3.17
C VAL A 277 17.54 3.93 3.19
N ARG A 278 18.67 3.24 3.44
CA ARG A 278 18.73 1.78 3.47
C ARG A 278 17.87 1.16 4.57
N SER A 279 17.73 1.81 5.73
CA SER A 279 16.90 1.26 6.81
C SER A 279 15.41 1.24 6.46
N HIS A 280 14.97 2.08 5.51
CA HIS A 280 13.55 2.19 5.11
C HIS A 280 13.23 1.46 3.78
N GLN A 281 14.24 0.95 3.05
CA GLN A 281 14.04 0.28 1.75
C GLN A 281 13.16 -0.98 1.82
N ASN A 282 13.13 -1.68 2.96
CA ASN A 282 12.43 -2.97 3.08
C ASN A 282 10.97 -2.86 3.53
N THR A 283 10.48 -1.66 3.89
CA THR A 283 9.17 -1.53 4.54
C THR A 283 8.09 -0.90 3.67
N ALA A 284 8.42 -0.04 2.70
CA ALA A 284 7.43 0.77 1.98
C ALA A 284 6.51 -0.01 1.01
N MET A 285 6.87 -1.24 0.63
CA MET A 285 6.02 -2.10 -0.20
C MET A 285 4.78 -2.62 0.55
N GLN A 286 4.84 -2.80 1.87
CA GLN A 286 3.78 -3.48 2.64
C GLN A 286 2.54 -2.62 2.95
N PRO A 287 2.63 -1.33 3.33
CA PRO A 287 1.46 -0.56 3.76
C PRO A 287 0.56 -0.06 2.62
N ILE A 288 1.12 0.21 1.44
CA ILE A 288 0.38 0.63 0.24
C ILE A 288 -0.49 -0.52 -0.28
N LEU A 289 0.07 -1.74 -0.35
CA LEU A 289 -0.66 -2.95 -0.71
C LEU A 289 -1.77 -3.27 0.31
N LEU A 290 -1.52 -3.08 1.61
CA LEU A 290 -2.52 -3.32 2.66
C LEU A 290 -3.74 -2.38 2.52
N LYS A 291 -3.55 -1.11 2.20
CA LYS A 291 -4.65 -0.13 2.11
C LYS A 291 -5.42 -0.21 0.80
N GLU A 292 -4.75 -0.46 -0.33
CA GLU A 292 -5.41 -0.74 -1.62
C GLU A 292 -6.28 -2.02 -1.56
N TYR A 293 -5.90 -2.98 -0.72
CA TYR A 293 -6.69 -4.18 -0.43
C TYR A 293 -7.92 -3.88 0.47
N GLN A 294 -7.78 -2.98 1.45
CA GLN A 294 -8.84 -2.62 2.41
C GLN A 294 -9.95 -1.73 1.85
N GLU A 295 -9.66 -0.89 0.83
CA GLU A 295 -10.62 0.07 0.26
C GLU A 295 -11.55 -0.53 -0.81
N ARG A 296 -11.29 -1.76 -1.28
CA ARG A 296 -12.20 -2.47 -2.18
C ARG A 296 -13.45 -2.91 -1.38
N LYS A 297 -14.62 -2.33 -1.72
CA LYS A 297 -15.91 -2.84 -1.20
C LYS A 297 -16.10 -4.30 -1.61
N PHE A 298 -15.82 -5.19 -0.67
CA PHE A 298 -15.98 -6.63 -0.80
C PHE A 298 -17.47 -6.99 -0.76
N THR A 299 -18.00 -7.47 -1.88
CA THR A 299 -19.19 -8.32 -1.88
C THR A 299 -18.71 -9.78 -1.96
N PRO A 300 -18.89 -10.58 -0.91
CA PRO A 300 -18.46 -11.97 -0.93
C PRO A 300 -19.19 -12.70 -2.05
N LYS A 301 -18.45 -13.12 -3.09
CA LYS A 301 -18.95 -14.13 -4.02
C LYS A 301 -18.88 -15.46 -3.31
N THR A 302 -20.04 -15.99 -2.94
CA THR A 302 -20.21 -17.38 -2.52
C THR A 302 -19.79 -18.30 -3.67
N PHE A 303 -18.60 -18.87 -3.59
CA PHE A 303 -18.31 -20.10 -4.30
C PHE A 303 -19.21 -21.19 -3.71
N ALA A 304 -19.78 -22.02 -4.57
CA ALA A 304 -20.60 -23.16 -4.18
C ALA A 304 -19.74 -24.22 -3.45
N LYS A 305 -19.36 -23.93 -2.19
CA LYS A 305 -18.97 -24.97 -1.24
C LYS A 305 -20.21 -25.82 -1.02
N LYS A 306 -20.11 -27.13 -1.26
CA LYS A 306 -21.12 -28.09 -0.83
C LYS A 306 -21.44 -27.79 0.64
N LYS A 307 -22.69 -27.41 0.92
CA LYS A 307 -23.22 -27.13 2.25
C LYS A 307 -22.99 -28.36 3.14
N VAL A 308 -22.08 -28.28 4.12
CA VAL A 308 -22.13 -29.10 5.34
C VAL A 308 -21.58 -28.28 6.52
N ASN A 309 -22.19 -28.53 7.69
CA ASN A 309 -22.01 -27.85 8.97
C ASN A 309 -20.55 -27.57 9.37
N ARG A 310 -20.32 -26.34 9.87
CA ARG A 310 -19.33 -26.07 10.92
C ARG A 310 -19.41 -27.19 11.96
N GLN A 311 -18.39 -28.05 12.09
CA GLN A 311 -18.22 -28.74 13.37
C GLN A 311 -17.89 -27.65 14.37
N SER A 312 -18.84 -27.41 15.28
CA SER A 312 -18.64 -26.57 16.45
C SER A 312 -17.38 -27.01 17.16
N PHE A 313 -16.44 -26.09 17.40
CA PHE A 313 -15.32 -26.31 18.32
C PHE A 313 -15.81 -27.07 19.54
N LEU A 314 -15.11 -28.17 19.90
CA LEU A 314 -15.51 -29.03 21.02
C LEU A 314 -15.74 -28.18 22.27
N SER A 315 -16.91 -28.31 22.89
CA SER A 315 -17.23 -27.66 24.15
C SER A 315 -16.55 -28.40 25.30
N ARG A 316 -15.97 -27.64 26.25
CA ARG A 316 -15.10 -28.13 27.33
C ARG A 316 -15.81 -29.11 28.26
N ASN A 317 -15.16 -30.23 28.57
CA ASN A 317 -15.58 -31.21 29.59
C ASN A 317 -14.54 -31.22 30.72
N THR A 318 -14.92 -30.73 31.90
CA THR A 318 -14.00 -30.34 32.98
C THR A 318 -13.21 -31.48 33.65
N GLU A 319 -13.72 -32.71 33.68
CA GLU A 319 -12.98 -33.86 34.25
C GLU A 319 -11.93 -34.44 33.28
N ALA A 320 -12.20 -34.40 31.97
CA ALA A 320 -11.26 -34.84 30.95
C ALA A 320 -10.04 -33.90 30.83
N ASP A 321 -10.26 -32.59 31.03
CA ASP A 321 -9.23 -31.55 30.90
C ASP A 321 -8.12 -31.65 31.98
N ILE A 322 -8.46 -32.06 33.21
CA ILE A 322 -7.48 -32.20 34.31
C ILE A 322 -6.52 -33.37 34.06
N SER A 323 -7.04 -34.49 33.58
CA SER A 323 -6.22 -35.67 33.21
C SER A 323 -5.34 -35.36 32.00
N GLN A 324 -5.88 -34.66 31.00
CA GLN A 324 -5.12 -34.26 29.81
C GLN A 324 -3.99 -33.29 30.14
N ALA A 325 -4.22 -32.31 31.02
CA ALA A 325 -3.19 -31.37 31.45
C ALA A 325 -2.02 -32.07 32.19
N ALA A 326 -2.30 -33.12 32.97
CA ALA A 326 -1.25 -33.91 33.62
C ALA A 326 -0.42 -34.70 32.59
N ASP A 327 -1.09 -35.35 31.64
CA ASP A 327 -0.44 -36.11 30.56
C ASP A 327 0.46 -35.20 29.68
N ILE A 328 -0.01 -33.98 29.36
CA ILE A 328 0.79 -32.97 28.64
C ILE A 328 2.07 -32.61 29.42
N ARG A 329 1.96 -32.38 30.74
CA ARG A 329 3.13 -32.02 31.57
C ARG A 329 4.17 -33.14 31.63
N VAL A 330 3.71 -34.39 31.72
CA VAL A 330 4.59 -35.57 31.75
C VAL A 330 5.39 -35.68 30.44
N VAL A 331 4.71 -35.55 29.29
CA VAL A 331 5.37 -35.60 27.98
C VAL A 331 6.35 -34.44 27.80
N LYS A 332 5.96 -33.19 28.14
CA LYS A 332 6.87 -32.03 28.11
C LYS A 332 8.12 -32.25 28.97
N GLN A 333 7.96 -32.81 30.16
CA GLN A 333 9.09 -33.12 31.04
C GLN A 333 10.01 -34.20 30.45
N MET A 334 9.46 -35.26 29.87
CA MET A 334 10.26 -36.30 29.20
C MET A 334 11.04 -35.74 28.01
N LEU A 335 10.40 -34.91 27.17
CA LEU A 335 11.05 -34.26 26.02
C LEU A 335 12.15 -33.29 26.45
N SER A 336 11.93 -32.49 27.51
CA SER A 336 12.97 -31.59 28.06
C SER A 336 14.22 -32.33 28.55
N LYS A 337 14.08 -33.61 28.91
CA LYS A 337 15.18 -34.49 29.34
C LYS A 337 15.75 -35.33 28.19
N GLY A 338 15.32 -35.09 26.95
CA GLY A 338 15.74 -35.86 25.77
C GLY A 338 15.21 -37.28 25.70
N GLN A 339 14.23 -37.66 26.52
CA GLN A 339 13.70 -39.03 26.62
C GLN A 339 12.64 -39.30 25.54
N LYS A 340 13.07 -39.36 24.27
CA LYS A 340 12.16 -39.54 23.12
C LYS A 340 11.41 -40.88 23.12
N THR A 341 12.08 -41.99 23.37
CA THR A 341 11.46 -43.33 23.33
C THR A 341 10.40 -43.53 24.44
N PRO A 342 10.67 -43.17 25.71
CA PRO A 342 9.64 -43.21 26.75
C PRO A 342 8.46 -42.27 26.47
N ALA A 343 8.73 -41.05 25.97
CA ALA A 343 7.69 -40.10 25.59
C ALA A 343 6.78 -40.68 24.49
N GLN A 344 7.37 -41.27 23.45
CA GLN A 344 6.63 -41.92 22.36
C GLN A 344 5.73 -43.06 22.85
N MET A 345 6.22 -43.91 23.76
CA MET A 345 5.41 -44.97 24.36
C MET A 345 4.23 -44.42 25.17
N PHE A 346 4.46 -43.33 25.92
CA PHE A 346 3.42 -42.66 26.70
C PHE A 346 2.35 -42.05 25.79
N ILE A 347 2.77 -41.29 24.77
CA ILE A 347 1.90 -40.68 23.75
C ILE A 347 1.02 -41.73 23.08
N ASN A 348 1.60 -42.84 22.61
CA ASN A 348 0.84 -43.91 21.96
C ASN A 348 -0.21 -44.54 22.88
N ASN A 349 0.09 -44.66 24.18
CA ASN A 349 -0.88 -45.15 25.15
C ASN A 349 -1.98 -44.12 25.45
N ALA A 350 -1.65 -42.83 25.49
CA ALA A 350 -2.62 -41.75 25.65
C ALA A 350 -3.58 -41.68 24.46
N LEU A 351 -3.06 -41.77 23.23
CA LEU A 351 -3.85 -41.78 21.99
C LEU A 351 -4.75 -43.01 21.84
N LYS A 352 -4.35 -44.17 22.40
CA LYS A 352 -5.23 -45.35 22.48
C LYS A 352 -6.43 -45.13 23.40
N LYS A 353 -6.29 -44.30 24.43
CA LYS A 353 -7.36 -43.97 25.38
C LYS A 353 -8.26 -42.84 24.86
N ASN A 354 -7.67 -41.84 24.23
CA ASN A 354 -8.37 -40.71 23.63
C ASN A 354 -7.75 -40.34 22.28
N ASN A 355 -8.46 -40.66 21.19
CA ASN A 355 -8.02 -40.38 19.83
C ASN A 355 -8.32 -38.95 19.35
N GLN A 356 -8.87 -38.08 20.21
CA GLN A 356 -9.10 -36.65 19.94
C GLN A 356 -8.14 -35.76 20.75
N PHE A 357 -7.00 -36.30 21.19
CA PHE A 357 -6.05 -35.59 22.04
C PHE A 357 -5.00 -34.84 21.21
N SER A 358 -5.33 -33.61 20.80
CA SER A 358 -4.54 -32.77 19.87
C SER A 358 -3.06 -32.64 20.25
N HIS A 359 -2.77 -32.33 21.52
CA HIS A 359 -1.41 -32.18 22.05
C HIS A 359 -0.56 -33.45 21.90
N MET A 360 -1.16 -34.64 22.03
CA MET A 360 -0.41 -35.90 21.92
C MET A 360 0.01 -36.17 20.48
N TYR A 361 -0.84 -35.86 19.52
CA TYR A 361 -0.48 -35.88 18.10
C TYR A 361 0.63 -34.85 17.80
N TYR A 362 0.53 -33.64 18.35
CA TYR A 362 1.56 -32.61 18.16
C TYR A 362 2.93 -32.99 18.77
N PHE A 363 2.97 -33.57 19.98
CA PHE A 363 4.22 -34.07 20.55
C PHE A 363 4.80 -35.24 19.74
N ARG A 364 3.95 -36.09 19.18
CA ARG A 364 4.40 -37.19 18.33
C ARG A 364 5.04 -36.68 17.04
N TYR A 365 4.44 -35.64 16.46
CA TYR A 365 5.02 -34.89 15.35
C TYR A 365 6.39 -34.33 15.71
N GLN A 366 6.55 -33.65 16.86
CA GLN A 366 7.85 -33.11 17.28
C GLN A 366 8.94 -34.19 17.50
N ILE A 367 8.56 -35.43 17.78
CA ILE A 367 9.51 -36.54 17.95
C ILE A 367 9.91 -37.14 16.59
N ASN A 368 8.94 -37.39 15.71
CA ASN A 368 9.10 -38.23 14.52
C ASN A 368 9.14 -37.44 13.19
N GLY A 369 8.65 -36.19 13.19
CA GLY A 369 8.50 -35.36 11.98
C GLY A 369 7.36 -35.79 11.06
N ASP A 370 6.41 -36.61 11.53
CA ASP A 370 5.34 -37.16 10.68
C ASP A 370 4.21 -36.15 10.46
N THR A 371 4.08 -35.63 9.23
CA THR A 371 3.06 -34.64 8.85
C THR A 371 1.64 -35.11 9.15
N ASP A 372 1.34 -36.42 9.06
CA ASP A 372 0.01 -36.94 9.38
C ASP A 372 -0.37 -36.70 10.84
N ASP A 373 0.59 -36.78 11.76
CA ASP A 373 0.38 -36.46 13.17
C ASP A 373 0.06 -34.97 13.35
N LEU A 374 0.73 -34.09 12.61
CA LEU A 374 0.45 -32.65 12.68
C LEU A 374 -0.95 -32.31 12.14
N LEU A 375 -1.36 -32.89 11.02
CA LEU A 375 -2.72 -32.73 10.47
C LEU A 375 -3.78 -33.25 11.43
N ARG A 376 -3.52 -34.40 12.07
CA ARG A 376 -4.39 -34.94 13.13
C ARG A 376 -4.48 -33.97 14.30
N ALA A 377 -3.38 -33.37 14.74
CA ALA A 377 -3.37 -32.37 15.80
C ALA A 377 -4.27 -31.17 15.46
N PHE A 378 -4.20 -30.65 14.22
CA PHE A 378 -5.10 -29.58 13.75
C PHE A 378 -6.57 -29.99 13.70
N SER A 379 -6.87 -31.23 13.30
CA SER A 379 -8.25 -31.70 13.13
C SER A 379 -9.02 -31.84 14.45
N CYS A 380 -8.32 -32.02 15.56
CA CYS A 380 -8.92 -32.24 16.89
C CYS A 380 -8.55 -31.17 17.92
N SER A 381 -7.95 -30.06 17.48
CA SER A 381 -7.55 -28.96 18.37
C SER A 381 -8.70 -28.02 18.70
N THR A 382 -8.58 -27.37 19.86
CA THR A 382 -9.32 -26.13 20.12
C THR A 382 -8.78 -24.99 19.27
N LYS A 383 -9.52 -23.88 19.17
CA LYS A 383 -9.06 -22.69 18.42
C LYS A 383 -7.70 -22.18 18.89
N GLU A 384 -7.47 -22.15 20.21
CA GLU A 384 -6.23 -21.67 20.81
C GLU A 384 -5.05 -22.62 20.50
N GLU A 385 -5.28 -23.93 20.61
CA GLU A 385 -4.29 -24.95 20.25
C GLU A 385 -3.95 -24.94 18.76
N TYR A 386 -4.96 -24.81 17.89
CA TYR A 386 -4.78 -24.69 16.44
C TYR A 386 -3.84 -23.53 16.09
N GLN A 387 -4.08 -22.35 16.65
CA GLN A 387 -3.27 -21.17 16.41
C GLN A 387 -1.82 -21.36 16.89
N ASN A 388 -1.63 -21.97 18.06
CA ASN A 388 -0.29 -22.24 18.59
C ASN A 388 0.48 -23.24 17.70
N TYR A 389 -0.12 -24.37 17.31
CA TYR A 389 0.55 -25.36 16.45
C TYR A 389 0.89 -24.79 15.08
N PHE A 390 0.00 -23.98 14.51
CA PHE A 390 0.22 -23.34 13.22
C PHE A 390 1.35 -22.32 13.32
N SER A 391 1.34 -21.45 14.34
CA SER A 391 2.39 -20.45 14.54
C SER A 391 3.77 -21.09 14.70
N GLU A 392 3.89 -22.15 15.51
CA GLU A 392 5.17 -22.85 15.69
C GLU A 392 5.68 -23.47 14.38
N LYS A 393 4.80 -24.13 13.61
CA LYS A 393 5.19 -24.72 12.31
C LYS A 393 5.50 -23.65 11.26
N PHE A 394 4.77 -22.54 11.26
CA PHE A 394 5.00 -21.43 10.35
C PHE A 394 6.37 -20.78 10.55
N GLU A 395 6.79 -20.57 11.80
CA GLU A 395 8.14 -20.05 12.11
C GLU A 395 9.25 -21.03 11.70
N GLU A 396 9.03 -22.33 11.86
CA GLU A 396 9.95 -23.35 11.33
C GLU A 396 10.09 -23.24 9.80
N MET A 397 8.96 -23.11 9.09
CA MET A 397 8.94 -23.02 7.63
C MET A 397 9.61 -21.77 7.07
N LYS A 398 9.65 -20.66 7.83
CA LYS A 398 10.42 -19.46 7.44
C LYS A 398 11.92 -19.74 7.32
N THR A 399 12.42 -20.66 8.13
CA THR A 399 13.84 -21.06 8.08
C THR A 399 14.08 -22.07 6.95
N SER A 400 13.14 -22.99 6.75
CA SER A 400 13.21 -23.99 5.67
C SER A 400 11.81 -24.33 5.17
N PHE A 401 11.49 -23.96 3.93
CA PHE A 401 10.18 -24.24 3.35
C PHE A 401 9.90 -25.74 3.27
N ASP A 402 8.71 -26.14 3.71
CA ASP A 402 8.24 -27.53 3.77
C ASP A 402 7.04 -27.71 2.81
N PRO A 403 7.27 -28.22 1.59
CA PRO A 403 6.23 -28.35 0.57
C PRO A 403 5.19 -29.42 0.92
N ASP A 404 5.60 -30.48 1.63
CA ASP A 404 4.71 -31.57 2.04
C ASP A 404 3.70 -31.08 3.07
N PHE A 405 4.17 -30.30 4.04
CA PHE A 405 3.29 -29.64 5.00
C PHE A 405 2.32 -28.67 4.31
N TYR A 406 2.84 -27.80 3.44
CA TYR A 406 2.01 -26.82 2.72
C TYR A 406 0.88 -27.52 1.96
N GLN A 407 1.21 -28.56 1.18
CA GLN A 407 0.25 -29.31 0.41
C GLN A 407 -0.81 -29.98 1.31
N ALA A 408 -0.35 -30.59 2.39
CA ALA A 408 -1.21 -31.29 3.33
C ALA A 408 -2.17 -30.33 4.07
N PHE A 409 -1.66 -29.18 4.53
CA PHE A 409 -2.42 -28.19 5.29
C PHE A 409 -3.47 -27.50 4.44
N VAL A 410 -3.11 -27.03 3.25
CA VAL A 410 -4.04 -26.41 2.29
C VAL A 410 -5.19 -27.35 1.91
N SER A 411 -4.91 -28.65 1.86
CA SER A 411 -5.90 -29.67 1.52
C SER A 411 -6.83 -30.04 2.68
N LEU A 412 -6.61 -29.50 3.90
CA LEU A 412 -7.49 -29.75 5.03
C LEU A 412 -8.83 -29.04 4.84
N GLU A 413 -9.93 -29.79 4.97
CA GLU A 413 -11.30 -29.26 4.84
C GLU A 413 -11.60 -28.10 5.80
N ASN A 414 -10.89 -28.04 6.94
CA ASN A 414 -11.06 -27.03 7.99
C ASN A 414 -9.88 -26.04 8.09
N ALA A 415 -8.98 -25.99 7.10
CA ALA A 415 -7.92 -24.98 7.10
C ALA A 415 -8.54 -23.58 7.07
N GLY A 416 -8.05 -22.71 7.97
CA GLY A 416 -8.47 -21.32 7.98
C GLY A 416 -7.93 -20.59 6.76
N GLN A 417 -8.79 -19.76 6.15
CA GLN A 417 -8.40 -19.02 4.95
C GLN A 417 -7.28 -18.01 5.26
N GLU A 418 -7.30 -17.40 6.46
CA GLU A 418 -6.27 -16.47 6.91
C GLU A 418 -4.88 -17.14 6.97
N GLU A 419 -4.82 -18.38 7.45
CA GLU A 419 -3.59 -19.18 7.51
C GLU A 419 -3.11 -19.59 6.11
N ILE A 420 -4.03 -19.94 5.20
CA ILE A 420 -3.69 -20.24 3.80
C ILE A 420 -3.13 -19.00 3.11
N ASP A 421 -3.79 -17.85 3.26
CA ASP A 421 -3.34 -16.58 2.66
C ASP A 421 -1.95 -16.19 3.21
N LEU A 422 -1.70 -16.41 4.50
CA LEU A 422 -0.39 -16.17 5.11
C LEU A 422 0.70 -17.10 4.56
N LEU A 423 0.40 -18.39 4.37
CA LEU A 423 1.32 -19.34 3.76
C LEU A 423 1.62 -18.96 2.31
N ASN A 424 0.58 -18.60 1.54
CA ASN A 424 0.68 -18.17 0.15
C ASN A 424 1.62 -16.98 0.03
N HIS A 425 1.32 -15.89 0.75
CA HIS A 425 2.12 -14.67 0.72
C HIS A 425 3.58 -14.91 1.13
N THR A 426 3.81 -15.75 2.15
CA THR A 426 5.17 -15.95 2.69
C THR A 426 6.02 -16.87 1.82
N PHE A 427 5.40 -17.86 1.18
CA PHE A 427 6.13 -18.93 0.50
C PHE A 427 5.90 -18.99 -1.02
N GLN A 428 5.19 -18.03 -1.60
CA GLN A 428 4.96 -17.90 -3.04
C GLN A 428 6.25 -18.08 -3.85
N ASP A 429 7.32 -17.37 -3.48
CA ASP A 429 8.61 -17.46 -4.17
C ASP A 429 9.21 -18.87 -4.12
N ASN A 430 9.09 -19.55 -2.98
CA ASN A 430 9.61 -20.90 -2.81
C ASN A 430 8.80 -21.92 -3.61
N ILE A 431 7.47 -21.79 -3.61
CA ILE A 431 6.55 -22.63 -4.37
C ILE A 431 6.80 -22.48 -5.87
N ILE A 432 6.88 -21.24 -6.36
CA ILE A 432 7.07 -20.97 -7.78
C ILE A 432 8.47 -21.40 -8.26
N ARG A 433 9.51 -21.22 -7.44
CA ARG A 433 10.89 -21.61 -7.80
C ARG A 433 11.15 -23.11 -7.68
N SER A 434 10.26 -23.87 -7.06
CA SER A 434 10.40 -25.34 -6.92
C SER A 434 10.31 -26.10 -8.25
N ASP A 435 9.73 -25.48 -9.29
CA ASP A 435 9.35 -26.10 -10.56
C ASP A 435 8.46 -27.36 -10.41
N ASP A 436 7.85 -27.59 -9.22
CA ASP A 436 6.88 -28.66 -8.98
C ASP A 436 5.49 -28.27 -9.47
N GLU A 437 5.07 -28.85 -10.59
CA GLU A 437 3.79 -28.54 -11.24
C GLU A 437 2.58 -28.82 -10.33
N LYS A 438 2.63 -29.85 -9.48
CA LYS A 438 1.51 -30.19 -8.59
C LYS A 438 1.38 -29.17 -7.47
N LEU A 439 2.51 -28.77 -6.89
CA LEU A 439 2.55 -27.76 -5.83
C LEU A 439 2.09 -26.40 -6.34
N ILE A 440 2.57 -26.00 -7.53
CA ILE A 440 2.16 -24.75 -8.19
C ILE A 440 0.67 -24.75 -8.51
N ARG A 441 0.11 -25.87 -9.02
CA ARG A 441 -1.33 -26.00 -9.27
C ARG A 441 -2.15 -25.87 -7.99
N LEU A 442 -1.68 -26.48 -6.91
CA LEU A 442 -2.35 -26.41 -5.62
C LEU A 442 -2.32 -24.99 -5.08
N TYR A 443 -1.18 -24.31 -5.12
CA TYR A 443 -1.05 -22.89 -4.78
C TYR A 443 -2.02 -22.02 -5.59
N LEU A 444 -2.01 -22.14 -6.92
CA LEU A 444 -2.93 -21.41 -7.79
C LEU A 444 -4.40 -21.63 -7.41
N SER A 445 -4.78 -22.85 -6.99
CA SER A 445 -6.15 -23.16 -6.55
C SER A 445 -6.55 -22.53 -5.22
N THR A 446 -5.58 -22.10 -4.41
CA THR A 446 -5.81 -21.42 -3.12
C THR A 446 -5.88 -19.91 -3.23
N ILE A 447 -5.40 -19.33 -4.33
CA ILE A 447 -5.41 -17.88 -4.53
C ILE A 447 -6.86 -17.43 -4.67
N SER A 448 -7.32 -16.68 -3.67
CA SER A 448 -8.68 -16.14 -3.63
C SER A 448 -8.80 -14.80 -4.36
N ASN A 449 -7.66 -14.18 -4.69
CA ASN A 449 -7.54 -12.88 -5.34
C ASN A 449 -7.25 -13.02 -6.84
N GLU A 450 -8.18 -12.54 -7.67
CA GLU A 450 -8.08 -12.60 -9.15
C GLU A 450 -6.84 -11.90 -9.70
N THR A 451 -6.41 -10.81 -9.06
CA THR A 451 -5.20 -10.05 -9.46
C THR A 451 -3.94 -10.87 -9.17
N GLU A 452 -3.80 -11.39 -7.95
CA GLU A 452 -2.68 -12.24 -7.53
C GLU A 452 -2.60 -13.53 -8.36
N TYR A 453 -3.74 -14.09 -8.75
CA TYR A 453 -3.83 -15.26 -9.61
C TYR A 453 -3.30 -14.95 -11.02
N VAL A 454 -3.72 -13.82 -11.60
CA VAL A 454 -3.28 -13.38 -12.94
C VAL A 454 -1.79 -13.02 -12.93
N GLU A 455 -1.30 -12.30 -11.92
CA GLU A 455 0.11 -11.94 -11.77
C GLU A 455 1.00 -13.19 -11.63
N THR A 456 0.58 -14.14 -10.79
CA THR A 456 1.28 -15.42 -10.63
C THR A 456 1.32 -16.19 -11.96
N LEU A 457 0.24 -16.22 -12.72
CA LEU A 457 0.19 -16.90 -14.02
C LEU A 457 1.07 -16.23 -15.08
N LEU A 458 1.12 -14.89 -15.10
CA LEU A 458 2.01 -14.13 -15.99
C LEU A 458 3.47 -14.41 -15.64
N PHE A 459 3.81 -14.44 -14.34
CA PHE A 459 5.14 -14.79 -13.87
C PHE A 459 5.55 -16.21 -14.30
N LEU A 460 4.67 -17.21 -14.12
CA LEU A 460 4.91 -18.59 -14.54
C LEU A 460 5.07 -18.72 -16.07
N LYS A 461 4.28 -17.97 -16.84
CA LYS A 461 4.35 -17.93 -18.31
C LYS A 461 5.70 -17.41 -18.80
N ASP A 462 6.23 -16.37 -18.17
CA ASP A 462 7.50 -15.77 -18.60
C ASP A 462 8.69 -16.68 -18.30
N ARG A 463 8.60 -17.49 -17.24
CA ARG A 463 9.63 -18.46 -16.82
C ARG A 463 9.59 -19.81 -17.58
N ALA A 464 8.46 -20.22 -18.15
CA ALA A 464 8.37 -21.47 -18.91
C ALA A 464 9.31 -21.45 -20.14
N ALA A 465 10.25 -22.38 -20.24
CA ALA A 465 11.18 -22.42 -21.39
C ALA A 465 10.54 -22.89 -22.70
N ASP A 466 9.44 -23.64 -22.61
CA ASP A 466 8.77 -24.30 -23.73
C ASP A 466 7.47 -23.57 -24.12
N LYS A 467 7.33 -23.24 -25.41
CA LYS A 467 6.15 -22.56 -25.98
C LYS A 467 4.86 -23.36 -25.77
N GLU A 468 4.91 -24.68 -25.78
CA GLU A 468 3.71 -25.53 -25.66
C GLU A 468 3.19 -25.53 -24.21
N LYS A 469 4.10 -25.52 -23.23
CA LYS A 469 3.76 -25.30 -21.81
C LYS A 469 3.25 -23.90 -21.53
N LYS A 470 3.76 -22.87 -22.23
CA LYS A 470 3.23 -21.48 -22.14
C LYS A 470 1.77 -21.42 -22.58
N ILE A 471 1.45 -22.07 -23.69
CA ILE A 471 0.08 -22.07 -24.26
C ILE A 471 -0.86 -22.85 -23.33
N GLN A 472 -0.48 -24.03 -22.84
CA GLN A 472 -1.31 -24.79 -21.90
C GLN A 472 -1.55 -24.07 -20.55
N CYS A 473 -0.57 -23.31 -20.04
CA CYS A 473 -0.76 -22.50 -18.82
C CYS A 473 -1.74 -21.34 -19.06
N LEU A 474 -1.70 -20.72 -20.23
CA LEU A 474 -2.60 -19.64 -20.64
C LEU A 474 -4.03 -20.13 -20.97
N GLU A 475 -4.16 -21.29 -21.62
CA GLU A 475 -5.46 -21.91 -21.92
C GLU A 475 -6.17 -22.36 -20.64
N LYS A 476 -5.43 -22.88 -19.65
CA LYS A 476 -5.99 -23.22 -18.33
C LYS A 476 -6.35 -21.99 -17.48
N ALA A 477 -5.64 -20.88 -17.67
CA ALA A 477 -6.01 -19.59 -17.07
C ALA A 477 -7.37 -19.11 -17.58
N LEU A 478 -7.70 -19.39 -18.84
CA LEU A 478 -8.99 -19.07 -19.46
C LEU A 478 -10.11 -20.03 -19.03
N GLU A 479 -9.82 -21.30 -18.75
CA GLU A 479 -10.82 -22.28 -18.26
C GLU A 479 -11.35 -21.98 -16.83
N TYR A 480 -10.55 -21.33 -15.98
CA TYR A 480 -10.94 -20.93 -14.62
C TYR A 480 -11.20 -19.43 -14.47
N ALA A 481 -11.01 -18.65 -15.54
CA ALA A 481 -11.52 -17.29 -15.61
C ALA A 481 -13.05 -17.38 -15.60
N PRO A 482 -13.75 -16.72 -14.64
CA PRO A 482 -15.21 -16.74 -14.64
C PRO A 482 -15.70 -16.20 -15.99
N GLU A 483 -16.62 -16.92 -16.66
CA GLU A 483 -17.26 -16.49 -17.90
C GLU A 483 -17.64 -15.00 -17.79
N ARG A 484 -16.85 -14.17 -18.46
CA ARG A 484 -17.13 -12.76 -18.72
C ARG A 484 -16.79 -12.53 -20.17
N GLU A 485 -17.82 -12.16 -20.92
CA GLU A 485 -17.88 -11.99 -22.37
C GLU A 485 -17.07 -10.79 -22.92
N GLU A 486 -16.12 -10.22 -22.18
CA GLU A 486 -15.33 -9.06 -22.61
C GLU A 486 -13.82 -9.25 -22.45
#